data_AF-A0A8J8IRE3-F1
#
_entry.id   AF-A0A8J8IRE3-F1
#
_cell.length_a   1.000
_cell.length_b   1.000
_cell.length_c   1.000
_cell.angle_alpha   90.00
_cell.angle_beta   90.00
_cell.angle_gamma   90.00
#
_symmetry.space_group_name_H-M   'P 1'
#
loop_
_entity.id
_entity.type
_entity.pdbx_description
1 polymer ?
#
loop_
_entity_poly.entity_id
_entity_poly.type
_entity_poly.pdbx_seq_one_letter_code
_entity_poly.pdbx_strand_id
1 'polypeptide(L)'
;MRLDVSLFARVVAVLEHAEEVKEACRGRYDNPDKGRYYCICRKGEICQIRLTELLHESKMTIAKFKRSEIMQQLQKAGVIHVRFAKNPPGKPSVFYSLNLDWKENLVGFIEAQAREFAETLLRTVKIERGEQQRRQLEKFEPELDPGLKELEELERKALEEVKHLVK
;
A
#
# COMPACT_ATOMS: atom_id res chain seq x y z
N MET A 1 3.70 1.66 -2.43
CA MET A 1 3.15 0.74 -1.41
C MET A 1 3.46 -0.69 -1.84
N ARG A 2 3.86 -1.60 -0.94
CA ARG A 2 4.20 -2.99 -1.31
C ARG A 2 2.99 -3.88 -1.10
N LEU A 3 2.48 -4.47 -2.17
CA LEU A 3 1.46 -5.52 -2.16
C LEU A 3 1.98 -6.72 -1.36
N ASP A 4 1.42 -6.99 -0.18
CA ASP A 4 1.72 -8.20 0.59
C ASP A 4 0.70 -9.30 0.27
N VAL A 5 0.83 -9.83 -0.95
CA VAL A 5 -0.03 -10.91 -1.47
C VAL A 5 0.07 -12.15 -0.59
N SER A 6 1.24 -12.39 0.02
CA SER A 6 1.45 -13.52 0.93
C SER A 6 0.56 -13.39 2.17
N LEU A 7 0.53 -12.23 2.82
CA LEU A 7 -0.33 -12.05 3.98
C LEU A 7 -1.82 -12.09 3.59
N PHE A 8 -2.22 -11.53 2.45
CA PHE A 8 -3.60 -11.64 1.97
C PHE A 8 -4.04 -13.09 1.80
N ALA A 9 -3.23 -13.90 1.12
CA ALA A 9 -3.50 -15.32 0.92
C ALA A 9 -3.60 -16.06 2.26
N ARG A 10 -2.74 -15.76 3.23
CA ARG A 10 -2.78 -16.37 4.56
C ARG A 10 -4.03 -15.98 5.35
N VAL A 11 -4.43 -14.70 5.32
CA VAL A 11 -5.68 -14.24 5.95
C VAL A 11 -6.88 -14.98 5.36
N VAL A 12 -6.96 -15.02 4.02
CA VAL A 12 -8.04 -15.70 3.31
C VAL A 12 -8.08 -17.18 3.63
N ALA A 13 -6.94 -17.89 3.54
CA ALA A 13 -6.85 -19.31 3.84
C ALA A 13 -7.32 -19.62 5.28
N VAL A 14 -6.90 -18.80 6.26
CA VAL A 14 -7.35 -18.98 7.64
C VAL A 14 -8.87 -18.80 7.76
N LEU A 15 -9.46 -17.82 7.09
CA LEU A 15 -10.90 -17.56 7.16
C LEU A 15 -11.73 -18.56 6.36
N GLU A 16 -11.22 -19.09 5.26
CA GLU A 16 -11.85 -20.16 4.47
C GLU A 16 -11.98 -21.44 5.29
N HIS A 17 -10.98 -21.74 6.11
CA HIS A 17 -10.97 -22.89 7.02
C HIS A 17 -11.42 -22.55 8.45
N ALA A 18 -12.20 -21.48 8.65
CA ALA A 18 -12.52 -20.94 9.97
C ALA A 18 -13.09 -21.96 10.97
N GLU A 19 -13.87 -22.93 10.50
CA GLU A 19 -14.46 -23.97 11.34
C GLU A 19 -13.40 -24.92 11.93
N GLU A 20 -12.42 -25.32 11.13
CA GLU A 20 -11.34 -26.21 11.56
C GLU A 20 -10.44 -25.50 12.56
N VAL A 21 -10.07 -24.25 12.28
CA VAL A 21 -9.13 -23.51 13.13
C VAL A 21 -9.74 -23.01 14.45
N LYS A 22 -11.06 -22.87 14.53
CA LYS A 22 -11.76 -22.45 15.75
C LYS A 22 -12.05 -23.58 16.74
N GLU A 23 -12.09 -24.84 16.30
CA GLU A 23 -12.27 -25.98 17.22
C GLU A 23 -11.19 -26.00 18.30
N ALA A 24 -9.94 -25.70 17.92
CA ALA A 24 -8.82 -25.57 18.84
C ALA A 24 -8.91 -24.36 19.81
N CYS A 25 -9.93 -23.50 19.70
CA CYS A 25 -10.04 -22.24 20.44
C CYS A 25 -11.28 -22.13 21.35
N ARG A 26 -12.22 -23.09 21.29
CA ARG A 26 -13.47 -23.02 22.07
C ARG A 26 -13.16 -22.99 23.57
N GLY A 27 -13.77 -22.06 24.31
CA GLY A 27 -13.64 -21.95 25.76
C GLY A 27 -12.36 -21.25 26.27
N ARG A 28 -11.33 -21.03 25.43
CA ARG A 28 -10.03 -20.50 25.88
C ARG A 28 -10.11 -19.12 26.55
N TYR A 29 -11.06 -18.30 26.12
CA TYR A 29 -11.24 -16.95 26.67
C TYR A 29 -12.37 -16.88 27.69
N ASP A 30 -13.16 -17.94 27.81
CA ASP A 30 -14.39 -17.98 28.59
C ASP A 30 -14.06 -18.27 30.06
N ASN A 31 -14.99 -17.94 30.94
CA ASN A 31 -14.96 -18.33 32.35
C ASN A 31 -16.33 -18.96 32.67
N PRO A 32 -16.47 -20.27 32.46
CA PRO A 32 -17.72 -20.99 32.70
C PRO A 32 -18.20 -20.87 34.14
N ASP A 33 -17.28 -20.88 35.12
CA ASP A 33 -17.58 -20.77 36.56
C ASP A 33 -18.30 -19.46 36.91
N LYS A 34 -18.07 -18.40 36.12
CA LYS A 34 -18.72 -17.09 36.27
C LYS A 34 -19.79 -16.84 35.20
N GLY A 35 -20.15 -17.86 34.41
CA GLY A 35 -21.11 -17.75 33.31
C GLY A 35 -20.69 -16.77 32.21
N ARG A 36 -19.39 -16.51 32.03
CA ARG A 36 -18.89 -15.51 31.08
C ARG A 36 -18.33 -16.15 29.82
N TYR A 37 -18.97 -15.90 28.68
CA TYR A 37 -18.55 -16.39 27.38
C TYR A 37 -18.18 -15.21 26.48
N TYR A 38 -16.92 -15.16 26.08
CA TYR A 38 -16.34 -14.09 25.26
C TYR A 38 -15.99 -14.56 23.84
N CYS A 39 -15.71 -15.84 23.66
CA CYS A 39 -15.51 -16.44 22.34
C CYS A 39 -16.88 -16.68 21.67
N ILE A 40 -17.38 -15.68 20.96
CA ILE A 40 -18.71 -15.70 20.31
C ILE A 40 -18.61 -15.73 18.77
N CYS A 41 -17.63 -16.45 18.23
CA CYS A 41 -17.47 -16.63 16.79
C CYS A 41 -18.68 -17.38 16.21
N ARG A 42 -19.27 -16.85 15.13
CA ARG A 42 -20.31 -17.54 14.36
C ARG A 42 -19.71 -18.52 13.35
N LYS A 43 -20.55 -19.15 12.53
CA LYS A 43 -20.11 -19.96 11.39
C LYS A 43 -19.31 -19.08 10.42
N GLY A 44 -18.14 -19.56 9.99
CA GLY A 44 -17.23 -18.83 9.10
C GLY A 44 -16.52 -17.63 9.74
N GLU A 45 -16.63 -17.43 11.06
CA GLU A 45 -16.00 -16.31 11.76
C GLU A 45 -14.81 -16.76 12.62
N ILE A 46 -13.77 -15.91 12.68
CA ILE A 46 -12.65 -16.02 13.60
C ILE A 46 -12.46 -14.71 14.35
N CYS A 47 -12.22 -14.77 15.67
CA CYS A 47 -11.92 -13.59 16.46
C CYS A 47 -10.51 -13.05 16.22
N GLN A 48 -10.30 -11.76 16.50
CA GLN A 48 -9.03 -11.11 16.22
C GLN A 48 -7.84 -11.73 16.95
N ILE A 49 -8.05 -12.25 18.15
CA ILE A 49 -6.98 -12.84 18.93
C ILE A 49 -6.48 -14.10 18.23
N ARG A 50 -7.41 -15.02 17.90
CA ARG A 50 -7.08 -16.28 17.23
C ARG A 50 -6.49 -16.05 15.84
N LEU A 51 -7.04 -15.12 15.07
CA LEU A 51 -6.50 -14.78 13.75
C LEU A 51 -5.05 -14.27 13.85
N THR A 52 -4.76 -13.40 14.82
CA THR A 52 -3.39 -12.90 15.05
C THR A 52 -2.42 -14.01 15.43
N GLU A 53 -2.84 -14.94 16.30
CA GLU A 53 -2.04 -16.11 16.69
C GLU A 53 -1.66 -16.99 15.49
N LEU A 54 -2.64 -17.32 14.64
CA LEU A 54 -2.46 -18.19 13.47
C LEU A 54 -1.57 -17.57 12.40
N LEU A 55 -1.60 -16.25 12.27
CA LEU A 55 -0.77 -15.54 11.31
C LEU A 55 0.69 -15.38 11.78
N HIS A 56 1.02 -15.82 13.01
CA HIS A 56 2.38 -15.88 13.56
C HIS A 56 3.19 -14.59 13.35
N GLU A 57 2.52 -13.44 13.33
CA GLU A 57 3.21 -12.16 13.27
C GLU A 57 3.78 -11.82 14.64
N SER A 58 4.93 -12.45 14.95
CA SER A 58 5.63 -12.45 16.24
C SER A 58 5.98 -11.07 16.81
N LYS A 59 5.76 -9.99 16.04
CA LYS A 59 5.99 -8.59 16.46
C LYS A 59 4.75 -7.69 16.38
N MET A 60 3.61 -8.16 15.86
CA MET A 60 2.38 -7.37 15.85
C MET A 60 1.53 -7.66 17.08
N THR A 61 1.29 -6.61 17.87
CA THR A 61 0.27 -6.68 18.91
C THR A 61 -1.11 -6.80 18.27
N ILE A 62 -2.06 -7.42 18.96
CA ILE A 62 -3.48 -7.51 18.51
C ILE A 62 -4.05 -6.13 18.14
N ALA A 63 -3.61 -5.08 18.84
CA ALA A 63 -3.98 -3.69 18.54
C ALA A 63 -3.43 -3.20 17.20
N LYS A 64 -2.19 -3.57 16.86
CA LYS A 64 -1.59 -3.29 15.54
C LYS A 64 -2.25 -4.13 14.44
N PHE A 65 -2.56 -5.39 14.70
CA PHE A 65 -3.28 -6.25 13.76
C PHE A 65 -4.65 -5.69 13.39
N LYS A 66 -5.45 -5.27 14.40
CA LYS A 66 -6.76 -4.63 14.20
C LYS A 66 -6.69 -3.36 13.35
N ARG A 67 -5.60 -2.60 13.48
CA ARG A 67 -5.39 -1.34 12.74
C ARG A 67 -4.53 -1.53 11.51
N SER A 68 -4.11 -2.75 11.19
CA SER A 68 -3.21 -2.99 10.08
C SER A 68 -3.88 -2.51 8.80
N GLU A 69 -3.08 -1.83 7.97
CA GLU A 69 -3.53 -1.30 6.69
C GLU A 69 -4.09 -2.43 5.81
N ILE A 70 -3.51 -3.63 5.93
CA ILE A 70 -3.91 -4.84 5.22
C ILE A 70 -5.35 -5.25 5.56
N MET A 71 -5.71 -5.35 6.84
CA MET A 71 -7.07 -5.71 7.22
C MET A 71 -8.08 -4.65 6.78
N GLN A 72 -7.70 -3.37 6.82
CA GLN A 72 -8.54 -2.28 6.31
C GLN A 72 -8.71 -2.35 4.79
N GLN A 73 -7.66 -2.69 4.04
CA GLN A 73 -7.72 -2.84 2.59
C GLN A 73 -8.62 -4.02 2.20
N LEU A 74 -8.44 -5.18 2.83
CA LEU A 74 -9.31 -6.34 2.58
C LEU A 74 -10.78 -6.05 2.94
N GLN A 75 -11.03 -5.29 4.00
CA GLN A 75 -12.38 -4.87 4.36
C GLN A 75 -12.95 -3.89 3.32
N LYS A 76 -12.19 -2.86 2.93
CA LYS A 76 -12.61 -1.87 1.92
C LYS A 76 -12.85 -2.51 0.55
N ALA A 77 -12.03 -3.49 0.19
CA ALA A 77 -12.18 -4.27 -1.04
C ALA A 77 -13.36 -5.24 -0.99
N GLY A 78 -14.06 -5.38 0.14
CA GLY A 78 -15.16 -6.33 0.25
C GLY A 78 -14.71 -7.79 0.27
N VAL A 79 -13.45 -8.08 0.57
CA VAL A 79 -12.97 -9.47 0.72
C VAL A 79 -13.41 -10.04 2.07
N ILE A 80 -13.30 -9.24 3.13
CA ILE A 80 -13.67 -9.64 4.49
C ILE A 80 -14.82 -8.79 5.05
N HIS A 81 -15.63 -9.41 5.89
CA HIS A 81 -16.60 -8.77 6.76
C HIS A 81 -16.07 -8.69 8.19
N VAL A 82 -16.37 -7.58 8.87
CA VAL A 82 -15.91 -7.31 10.24
C VAL A 82 -17.10 -7.07 11.16
N ARG A 83 -17.24 -7.90 12.19
CA ARG A 83 -18.23 -7.73 13.25
C ARG A 83 -17.58 -7.31 14.56
N PHE A 84 -18.22 -6.39 15.28
CA PHE A 84 -17.74 -5.92 16.58
C PHE A 84 -18.62 -6.44 17.72
N ALA A 85 -18.02 -6.75 18.86
CA ALA A 85 -18.73 -7.08 20.09
C ALA A 85 -18.25 -6.21 21.26
N LYS A 86 -19.15 -5.95 22.21
CA LYS A 86 -18.86 -5.21 23.45
C LYS A 86 -18.28 -6.13 24.52
N ASN A 87 -17.05 -6.59 24.30
CA ASN A 87 -16.31 -7.41 25.26
C ASN A 87 -15.24 -6.56 25.99
N PRO A 88 -14.88 -6.92 27.23
CA PRO A 88 -13.92 -6.16 28.02
C PRO A 88 -12.51 -6.22 27.41
N PRO A 89 -11.59 -5.33 27.84
CA PRO A 89 -10.20 -5.35 27.38
C PRO A 89 -9.55 -6.73 27.56
N GLY A 90 -8.70 -7.11 26.59
CA GLY A 90 -8.04 -8.42 26.59
C GLY A 90 -8.93 -9.60 26.16
N LYS A 91 -10.21 -9.37 25.85
CA LYS A 91 -11.12 -10.38 25.30
C LYS A 91 -11.39 -10.16 23.81
N PRO A 92 -11.79 -11.22 23.07
CA PRO A 92 -12.23 -11.10 21.68
C PRO A 92 -13.29 -10.00 21.52
N SER A 93 -13.14 -9.08 20.58
CA SER A 93 -14.08 -7.96 20.38
C SER A 93 -14.27 -7.59 18.92
N VAL A 94 -13.50 -8.21 18.03
CA VAL A 94 -13.58 -8.08 16.58
C VAL A 94 -13.56 -9.48 15.99
N PHE A 95 -14.47 -9.73 15.06
CA PHE A 95 -14.66 -11.03 14.44
C PHE A 95 -14.63 -10.83 12.93
N TYR A 96 -13.86 -11.67 12.24
CA TYR A 96 -13.62 -11.59 10.81
C TYR A 96 -14.24 -12.80 10.12
N SER A 97 -14.86 -12.60 8.97
CA SER A 97 -15.31 -13.65 8.07
C SER A 97 -15.06 -13.24 6.62
N LEU A 98 -15.08 -14.20 5.70
CA LEU A 98 -15.12 -13.87 4.27
C LEU A 98 -16.51 -13.35 3.89
N ASN A 99 -16.57 -12.41 2.94
CA ASN A 99 -17.83 -12.10 2.25
C ASN A 99 -18.20 -13.24 1.29
N LEU A 100 -19.44 -13.26 0.78
CA LEU A 100 -19.85 -14.30 -0.18
C LEU A 100 -19.05 -14.21 -1.48
N ASP A 101 -18.88 -13.01 -2.03
CA ASP A 101 -18.19 -12.75 -3.29
C ASP A 101 -16.69 -12.43 -3.08
N TRP A 102 -16.08 -13.01 -2.04
CA TRP A 102 -14.72 -12.64 -1.63
C TRP A 102 -13.67 -12.95 -2.70
N LYS A 103 -13.89 -13.97 -3.54
CA LYS A 103 -12.95 -14.41 -4.59
C LYS A 103 -12.87 -13.36 -5.68
N GLU A 104 -14.01 -12.96 -6.20
CA GLU A 104 -14.16 -11.92 -7.22
C GLU A 104 -13.60 -10.60 -6.71
N ASN A 105 -13.93 -10.24 -5.46
CA ASN A 105 -13.43 -9.03 -4.81
C ASN A 105 -11.90 -9.05 -4.62
N LEU A 106 -11.33 -10.20 -4.25
CA LEU A 106 -9.88 -10.34 -4.07
C LEU A 106 -9.14 -10.23 -5.41
N VAL A 107 -9.63 -10.91 -6.44
CA VAL A 107 -9.07 -10.84 -7.80
C VAL A 107 -9.08 -9.40 -8.30
N GLY A 108 -10.24 -8.74 -8.24
CA GLY A 108 -10.37 -7.34 -8.66
C GLY A 108 -9.45 -6.39 -7.88
N PHE A 109 -9.29 -6.62 -6.58
CA PHE A 109 -8.37 -5.84 -5.74
C PHE A 109 -6.90 -6.03 -6.14
N ILE A 110 -6.46 -7.27 -6.35
CA ILE A 110 -5.08 -7.57 -6.77
C ILE A 110 -4.80 -6.97 -8.15
N GLU A 111 -5.72 -7.10 -9.10
CA GLU A 111 -5.58 -6.52 -10.45
C GLU A 111 -5.52 -4.99 -10.43
N ALA A 112 -6.33 -4.33 -9.59
CA ALA A 112 -6.29 -2.89 -9.42
C ALA A 112 -4.93 -2.43 -8.87
N GLN A 113 -4.44 -3.11 -7.83
CA GLN A 113 -3.15 -2.80 -7.23
C GLN A 113 -1.97 -3.08 -8.17
N ALA A 114 -2.04 -4.15 -8.98
CA ALA A 114 -1.03 -4.47 -9.98
C ALA A 114 -0.97 -3.40 -11.10
N ARG A 115 -2.13 -2.91 -11.57
CA ARG A 115 -2.21 -1.82 -12.55
C ARG A 115 -1.63 -0.52 -12.01
N GLU A 116 -2.01 -0.12 -10.79
CA GLU A 116 -1.48 1.08 -10.13
C GLU A 116 0.05 1.01 -9.98
N PHE A 117 0.57 -0.15 -9.59
CA PHE A 117 2.01 -0.37 -9.48
C PHE A 117 2.72 -0.27 -10.84
N ALA A 118 2.16 -0.88 -11.89
CA ALA A 118 2.71 -0.81 -13.24
C ALA A 118 2.74 0.63 -13.79
N GLU A 119 1.68 1.41 -13.57
CA GLU A 119 1.64 2.83 -13.95
C GLU A 119 2.69 3.66 -13.21
N THR A 120 2.86 3.39 -11.92
CA THR A 120 3.86 4.07 -11.10
C THR A 120 5.27 3.76 -11.61
N LEU A 121 5.59 2.49 -11.88
CA LEU A 121 6.86 2.09 -12.47
C LEU A 121 7.13 2.78 -13.81
N LEU A 122 6.13 2.81 -14.70
CA LEU A 122 6.26 3.47 -16.00
C LEU A 122 6.52 4.98 -15.87
N ARG A 123 5.87 5.65 -14.90
CA ARG A 123 6.13 7.08 -14.61
C ARG A 123 7.56 7.29 -14.12
N THR A 124 8.02 6.47 -13.17
CA THR A 124 9.39 6.55 -12.63
C THR A 124 10.43 6.36 -13.74
N VAL A 125 10.29 5.33 -14.57
CA VAL A 125 11.21 5.08 -15.69
C VAL A 125 11.22 6.24 -16.70
N LYS A 126 10.07 6.86 -16.98
CA LYS A 126 10.01 8.04 -17.86
C LYS A 126 10.74 9.25 -17.28
N ILE A 127 10.61 9.48 -15.97
CA ILE A 127 11.29 10.57 -15.27
C ILE A 127 12.81 10.34 -15.31
N GLU A 128 13.27 9.14 -14.93
CA GLU A 128 14.70 8.79 -14.94
C GLU A 128 15.31 8.93 -16.34
N ARG A 129 14.58 8.51 -17.39
CA ARG A 129 15.03 8.66 -18.78
C ARG A 129 15.12 10.12 -19.20
N GLY A 130 14.14 10.95 -18.82
CA GLY A 130 14.16 12.40 -19.09
C GLY A 130 15.30 13.11 -18.36
N GLU A 131 15.58 12.72 -17.11
CA GLU A 131 16.72 13.24 -16.33
C GLU A 131 18.06 12.82 -16.92
N GLN A 132 18.20 11.56 -17.38
CA GLN A 132 19.39 11.12 -18.10
C GLN A 132 19.61 11.92 -19.39
N GLN A 133 18.54 12.17 -20.15
CA GLN A 133 18.63 12.91 -21.40
C GLN A 133 19.00 14.37 -21.18
N ARG A 134 18.48 15.02 -20.12
CA ARG A 134 18.90 16.37 -19.70
C ARG A 134 20.38 16.42 -19.30
N ARG A 135 20.86 15.46 -18.49
CA ARG A 135 22.27 15.39 -18.11
C ARG A 135 23.21 15.15 -19.30
N GLN A 136 22.76 14.46 -20.34
CA GLN A 136 23.52 14.32 -21.59
C GLN A 136 23.56 15.63 -22.36
N LEU A 137 22.44 16.36 -22.45
CA LEU A 137 22.38 17.67 -23.09
C LEU A 137 23.21 18.73 -22.34
N GLU A 138 23.23 18.72 -21.01
CA GLU A 138 24.07 19.62 -20.20
C GLU A 138 25.57 19.33 -20.33
N LYS A 139 25.96 18.10 -20.70
CA LYS A 139 27.35 17.76 -21.06
C LYS A 139 27.72 18.22 -22.47
N PHE A 140 26.73 18.45 -23.33
CA PHE A 140 26.90 19.18 -24.57
C PHE A 140 26.71 20.67 -24.27
N GLU A 141 27.69 21.29 -23.61
CA GLU A 141 27.87 22.72 -23.84
C GLU A 141 28.23 22.85 -25.33
N PRO A 142 27.42 23.56 -26.16
CA PRO A 142 27.91 23.90 -27.47
C PRO A 142 29.11 24.81 -27.22
N GLU A 143 30.32 24.34 -27.56
CA GLU A 143 31.41 25.25 -27.85
C GLU A 143 30.90 26.18 -28.95
N LEU A 144 30.36 27.34 -28.55
CA LEU A 144 30.06 28.43 -29.46
C LEU A 144 31.34 28.67 -30.24
N ASP A 145 31.27 28.39 -31.55
CA ASP A 145 32.34 28.63 -32.49
C ASP A 145 32.94 30.00 -32.17
N PRO A 146 34.25 30.09 -31.87
CA PRO A 146 34.88 31.36 -31.51
C PRO A 146 34.58 32.48 -32.52
N GLY A 147 34.36 32.15 -33.81
CA GLY A 147 33.94 33.13 -34.81
C GLY A 147 32.53 33.72 -34.60
N LEU A 148 31.60 32.97 -34.01
CA LEU A 148 30.25 33.45 -33.65
C LEU A 148 30.28 34.36 -32.42
N LYS A 149 31.15 34.10 -31.44
CA LYS A 149 31.36 35.02 -30.30
C LYS A 149 31.96 36.35 -30.74
N GLU A 150 32.91 36.33 -31.69
CA GLU A 150 33.48 37.55 -32.26
C GLU A 150 32.43 38.37 -33.03
N LEU A 151 31.53 37.70 -33.75
CA LEU A 151 30.41 38.34 -34.46
C LEU A 151 29.40 39.00 -33.52
N GLU A 152 28.98 38.32 -32.44
CA GLU A 152 28.08 38.92 -31.43
C GLU A 152 28.74 40.13 -30.75
N GLU A 153 30.05 40.07 -30.51
CA GLU A 153 30.77 41.17 -29.87
C GLU A 153 31.00 42.36 -30.82
N LEU A 154 31.19 42.09 -32.12
CA LEU A 154 31.20 43.09 -33.19
C LEU A 154 29.84 43.77 -33.36
N GLU A 155 28.74 43.00 -33.40
CA GLU A 155 27.38 43.56 -33.49
C GLU A 155 27.06 44.43 -32.27
N ARG A 156 27.47 44.00 -31.06
CA ARG A 156 27.28 44.79 -29.83
C ARG A 156 28.05 46.11 -29.88
N LYS A 157 29.30 46.10 -30.34
CA LYS A 157 30.11 47.32 -30.51
C LYS A 157 29.51 48.26 -31.56
N ALA A 158 29.08 47.73 -32.70
CA ALA A 158 28.43 48.52 -33.76
C ALA A 158 27.13 49.17 -33.25
N LEU A 159 26.34 48.45 -32.45
CA LEU A 159 25.13 48.99 -31.81
C LEU A 159 25.42 50.10 -30.79
N GLU A 160 26.52 50.03 -30.06
CA GLU A 160 26.94 51.10 -29.15
C GLU A 160 27.45 52.33 -29.90
N GLU A 161 28.25 52.15 -30.96
CA GLU A 161 28.75 53.24 -31.80
C GLU A 161 27.60 53.98 -32.49
N VAL A 162 26.61 53.26 -33.01
CA VAL A 162 25.41 53.86 -33.62
C VAL A 162 24.59 54.65 -32.59
N LYS A 163 24.51 54.20 -31.33
CA LYS A 163 23.84 54.96 -30.26
C LYS A 163 24.53 56.28 -29.92
N HIS A 164 25.85 56.37 -30.13
CA HIS A 164 26.60 57.61 -29.93
C HIS A 164 26.48 58.60 -31.09
N LEU A 165 26.13 58.13 -32.29
CA LEU A 165 25.93 58.96 -33.50
C LEU A 165 24.51 59.52 -33.65
N VAL A 166 23.54 59.03 -32.86
CA VAL A 166 22.11 59.45 -32.91
C VAL A 166 21.77 60.42 -31.76
N LYS A 167 22.75 61.15 -31.23
CA LYS A 167 22.54 62.31 -30.33
C LYS A 167 22.87 63.60 -31.05
#